data_AF-A0A918NH83-F1
#
_entry.id   AF-A0A918NH83-F1
#
_cell.length_a   1.000
_cell.length_b   1.000
_cell.length_c   1.000
_cell.angle_alpha   90.00
_cell.angle_beta   90.00
_cell.angle_gamma   90.00
#
_symmetry.space_group_name_H-M   'P 1'
#
loop_
_entity.id
_entity.type
_entity.pdbx_description
1 polymer ?
#
loop_
_entity_poly.entity_id
_entity_poly.type
_entity_poly.pdbx_seq_one_letter_code
_entity_poly.pdbx_strand_id
1 'polypeptide(L)'
;MKSNTAILITLLTFAFSSVSYACSCSQAGGWVSKFAEGKTVVWARPVQSTWLSDQSGRPSSGNVETQFEVLDGFSRISETTISVRHRNDGAACGIYPTLGRSDLIIAYDSGNSQEYLATNSCTMNSIDPTTLIKYLETGEDTYVPSFWKCEQQKDDGISLEDNCEYLSEEAEKQRRDDYVAFIKKKRLELRTAL
;
A
#
# COMPACT_ATOMS: atom_id res chain seq x y z
N MET A 1 -36.85 -36.59 -37.42
CA MET A 1 -35.61 -36.88 -36.67
C MET A 1 -34.79 -35.60 -36.59
N LYS A 2 -34.93 -34.85 -35.50
CA LYS A 2 -34.20 -33.60 -35.23
C LYS A 2 -33.70 -33.71 -33.80
N SER A 3 -32.43 -34.05 -33.60
CA SER A 3 -31.74 -33.82 -32.32
C SER A 3 -30.26 -34.19 -32.47
N ASN A 4 -29.42 -33.48 -31.70
CA ASN A 4 -28.08 -33.86 -31.22
C ASN A 4 -26.85 -33.09 -31.72
N THR A 5 -26.98 -31.96 -32.42
CA THR A 5 -25.81 -31.12 -32.77
C THR A 5 -25.66 -29.86 -31.94
N ALA A 6 -26.69 -29.47 -31.17
CA ALA A 6 -26.70 -28.21 -30.42
C ALA A 6 -26.05 -28.28 -29.01
N ILE A 7 -25.73 -29.47 -28.52
CA ILE A 7 -25.22 -29.66 -27.13
C ILE A 7 -23.69 -29.59 -27.07
N LEU A 8 -22.98 -29.80 -28.19
CA LEU A 8 -21.51 -29.86 -28.20
C LEU A 8 -20.81 -28.49 -28.18
N ILE A 9 -21.51 -27.40 -28.57
CA ILE A 9 -20.92 -26.06 -28.69
C ILE A 9 -20.92 -25.32 -27.34
N THR A 10 -21.82 -25.66 -26.42
CA THR A 10 -21.95 -24.99 -25.12
C THR A 10 -20.90 -25.43 -24.09
N LEU A 11 -20.18 -26.53 -24.34
CA LEU A 11 -19.17 -27.08 -23.41
C LEU A 11 -17.74 -26.57 -23.68
N LEU A 12 -17.47 -25.93 -24.83
CA LEU A 12 -16.11 -25.49 -25.19
C LEU A 12 -15.78 -24.03 -24.81
N THR A 13 -16.75 -23.25 -24.32
CA THR A 13 -16.55 -21.82 -24.00
C THR A 13 -16.17 -21.54 -22.54
N PHE A 14 -16.11 -22.55 -21.67
CA PHE A 14 -15.73 -22.38 -20.25
C PHE A 14 -14.23 -22.51 -19.96
N ALA A 15 -13.38 -22.75 -20.97
CA ALA A 15 -11.95 -23.01 -20.76
C ALA A 15 -11.04 -21.76 -20.74
N PHE A 16 -11.61 -20.55 -20.81
CA PHE A 16 -10.86 -19.30 -20.60
C PHE A 16 -11.18 -18.73 -19.22
N SER A 17 -10.77 -19.45 -18.18
CA SER A 17 -10.69 -18.89 -16.83
C SER A 17 -9.64 -17.78 -16.84
N SER A 18 -10.10 -16.54 -16.94
CA SER A 18 -9.29 -15.36 -16.68
C SER A 18 -8.82 -15.44 -15.24
N VAL A 19 -7.52 -15.67 -15.05
CA VAL A 19 -6.86 -15.57 -13.73
C VAL A 19 -7.03 -14.14 -13.24
N SER A 20 -8.03 -13.93 -12.40
CA SER A 20 -8.29 -12.67 -11.73
C SER A 20 -7.39 -12.64 -10.50
N TYR A 21 -6.33 -11.85 -10.55
CA TYR A 21 -5.49 -11.60 -9.38
C TYR A 21 -6.18 -10.54 -8.52
N ALA A 22 -6.85 -10.99 -7.46
CA ALA A 22 -7.36 -10.11 -6.42
C ALA A 22 -6.31 -9.99 -5.32
N CYS A 23 -5.97 -8.76 -4.95
CA CYS A 23 -5.10 -8.51 -3.82
C CYS A 23 -5.85 -8.63 -2.50
N SER A 24 -5.46 -9.62 -1.70
CA SER A 24 -5.86 -9.72 -0.30
C SER A 24 -4.76 -9.11 0.57
N CYS A 25 -5.17 -8.19 1.44
CA CYS A 25 -4.28 -7.55 2.39
C CYS A 25 -4.39 -8.29 3.73
N SER A 26 -3.28 -8.74 4.29
CA SER A 26 -3.24 -9.19 5.69
C SER A 26 -2.17 -8.40 6.45
N GLN A 27 -2.42 -8.19 7.74
CA GLN A 27 -1.44 -7.61 8.64
C GLN A 27 -0.29 -8.59 8.83
N ALA A 28 0.81 -8.34 8.13
CA ALA A 28 2.07 -8.99 8.39
C ALA A 28 2.62 -8.42 9.71
N GLY A 29 2.69 -9.26 10.75
CA GLY A 29 3.34 -8.86 11.99
C GLY A 29 4.86 -8.74 11.83
N GLY A 30 5.51 -8.03 12.74
CA GLY A 30 6.95 -7.84 12.77
C GLY A 30 7.36 -6.48 13.34
N TRP A 31 8.66 -6.24 13.38
CA TRP A 31 9.22 -4.95 13.74
C TRP A 31 9.01 -3.93 12.62
N VAL A 32 8.64 -2.71 12.98
CA VAL A 32 8.41 -1.62 12.01
C VAL A 32 9.68 -1.27 11.26
N SER A 33 10.85 -1.33 11.92
CA SER A 33 12.15 -1.16 11.28
C SER A 33 12.37 -2.16 10.15
N LYS A 34 11.99 -3.43 10.35
CA LYS A 34 12.10 -4.51 9.35
C LYS A 34 11.14 -4.34 8.20
N PHE A 35 9.96 -3.81 8.46
CA PHE A 35 9.05 -3.43 7.38
C PHE A 35 9.58 -2.24 6.59
N ALA A 36 10.14 -1.22 7.24
CA ALA A 36 10.68 -0.04 6.57
C ALA A 36 11.99 -0.35 5.79
N GLU A 37 12.68 -1.44 6.11
CA GLU A 37 13.87 -1.90 5.40
C GLU A 37 13.57 -2.11 3.90
N GLY A 38 14.37 -1.47 3.03
CA GLY A 38 14.21 -1.52 1.58
C GLY A 38 12.99 -0.77 1.03
N LYS A 39 12.32 0.05 1.85
CA LYS A 39 11.19 0.89 1.43
C LYS A 39 11.51 2.38 1.62
N THR A 40 11.08 3.14 0.64
CA THR A 40 11.00 4.60 0.66
C THR A 40 9.62 4.99 1.16
N VAL A 41 9.58 5.81 2.22
CA VAL A 41 8.34 6.34 2.78
C VAL A 41 8.42 7.85 2.78
N VAL A 42 7.45 8.50 2.14
CA VAL A 42 7.41 9.96 2.02
C VAL A 42 5.98 10.48 2.16
N TRP A 43 5.83 11.68 2.71
CA TRP A 43 4.61 12.46 2.53
C TRP A 43 4.77 13.24 1.22
N ALA A 44 3.92 12.96 0.24
CA ALA A 44 4.14 13.50 -1.10
C ALA A 44 2.84 13.83 -1.83
N ARG A 45 2.95 14.71 -2.82
CA ARG A 45 1.84 15.17 -3.65
C ARG A 45 2.06 14.70 -5.10
N PRO A 46 1.15 13.94 -5.70
CA PRO A 46 1.25 13.56 -7.09
C PRO A 46 1.06 14.79 -7.98
N VAL A 47 2.00 15.00 -8.90
CA VAL A 47 2.01 16.16 -9.82
C VAL A 47 1.69 15.75 -11.25
N GLN A 48 2.07 14.53 -11.65
CA GLN A 48 1.87 14.03 -13.01
C GLN A 48 1.76 12.51 -13.00
N SER A 49 0.89 11.96 -13.85
CA SER A 49 0.79 10.51 -14.09
C SER A 49 0.82 10.23 -15.59
N THR A 50 1.61 9.25 -16.00
CA THR A 50 1.79 8.87 -17.40
C THR A 50 1.60 7.36 -17.54
N TRP A 51 0.85 6.96 -18.56
CA TRP A 51 0.73 5.55 -18.94
C TRP A 51 2.04 5.08 -19.55
N LEU A 52 2.59 3.98 -19.03
CA LEU A 52 3.78 3.39 -19.61
C LEU A 52 3.38 2.57 -20.83
N SER A 53 4.00 2.85 -21.98
CA SER A 53 3.80 2.08 -23.21
C SER A 53 4.75 0.88 -23.28
N ASP A 54 4.28 -0.21 -23.87
CA ASP A 54 5.12 -1.33 -24.28
C ASP A 54 5.97 -0.97 -25.52
N GLN A 55 6.83 -1.91 -25.94
CA GLN A 55 7.70 -1.73 -27.11
C GLN A 55 6.95 -1.52 -28.43
N SER A 56 5.64 -1.78 -28.47
CA SER A 56 4.76 -1.53 -29.62
C SER A 56 4.00 -0.19 -29.53
N GLY A 57 4.28 0.61 -28.51
CA GLY A 57 3.62 1.90 -28.25
C GLY A 57 2.24 1.76 -27.62
N ARG A 58 1.78 0.54 -27.32
CA ARG A 58 0.48 0.30 -26.67
C ARG A 58 0.61 0.47 -25.17
N PRO A 59 -0.45 0.86 -24.44
CA PRO A 59 -0.39 0.89 -22.98
C PRO A 59 0.04 -0.46 -22.42
N SER A 60 1.18 -0.51 -21.73
CA SER A 60 1.66 -1.71 -21.07
C SER A 60 0.67 -2.03 -19.95
N SER A 61 0.12 -3.25 -19.97
CA SER A 61 -0.89 -3.84 -19.08
C SER A 61 -1.11 -3.14 -17.72
N GLY A 62 -1.75 -1.97 -17.74
CA GLY A 62 -2.09 -1.22 -16.54
C GLY A 62 -0.94 -0.55 -15.79
N ASN A 63 0.28 -0.44 -16.34
CA ASN A 63 1.38 0.23 -15.63
C ASN A 63 1.34 1.75 -15.86
N VAL A 64 1.43 2.47 -14.76
CA VAL A 64 1.44 3.93 -14.70
C VAL A 64 2.69 4.34 -13.94
N GLU A 65 3.35 5.39 -14.41
CA GLU A 65 4.37 6.09 -13.65
C GLU A 65 3.79 7.41 -13.17
N THR A 66 3.82 7.62 -11.87
CA THR A 66 3.39 8.88 -11.25
C THR A 66 4.58 9.57 -10.63
N GLN A 67 4.78 10.83 -11.02
CA GLN A 67 5.74 11.72 -10.39
C GLN A 67 5.09 12.36 -9.16
N PHE A 68 5.82 12.33 -8.05
CA PHE A 68 5.42 12.92 -6.79
C PHE A 68 6.41 14.00 -6.39
N GLU A 69 5.89 15.14 -5.95
CA GLU A 69 6.63 16.14 -5.21
C GLU A 69 6.71 15.71 -3.74
N VAL A 70 7.93 15.56 -3.23
CA VAL A 70 8.18 15.18 -1.84
C VAL A 70 7.98 16.40 -0.95
N LEU A 71 7.06 16.28 0.00
CA LEU A 71 6.74 17.35 0.95
C LEU A 71 7.41 17.09 2.29
N ASP A 72 7.58 15.82 2.66
CA ASP A 72 8.37 15.39 3.82
C ASP A 72 8.99 14.01 3.55
N GLY A 73 10.32 13.95 3.63
CA GLY A 73 11.10 12.71 3.49
C GLY A 73 11.47 12.06 4.83
N PHE A 74 10.96 12.57 5.95
CA PHE A 74 11.24 12.11 7.31
C PHE A 74 12.75 11.96 7.61
N SER A 75 13.56 12.91 7.13
CA SER A 75 15.03 12.90 7.23
C SER A 75 15.73 11.71 6.54
N ARG A 76 15.02 10.88 5.78
CA ARG A 76 15.58 9.73 5.05
C ARG A 76 15.72 9.97 3.55
N ILE A 77 14.88 10.85 3.01
CA ILE A 77 14.83 11.22 1.59
C ILE A 77 15.06 12.73 1.51
N SER A 78 15.98 13.13 0.64
CA SER A 78 16.35 14.54 0.42
C SER A 78 15.90 15.07 -0.94
N GLU A 79 15.47 14.16 -1.80
CA GLU A 79 14.95 14.38 -3.13
C GLU A 79 13.65 15.18 -3.04
N THR A 80 13.52 16.22 -3.86
CA THR A 80 12.30 17.04 -3.95
C THR A 80 11.21 16.36 -4.78
N THR A 81 11.58 15.37 -5.57
CA THR A 81 10.67 14.62 -6.44
C THR A 81 11.08 13.16 -6.52
N ILE A 82 10.09 12.27 -6.60
CA ILE A 82 10.30 10.85 -6.86
C ILE A 82 9.36 10.36 -7.96
N SER A 83 9.78 9.36 -8.73
CA SER A 83 8.94 8.68 -9.71
C SER A 83 8.57 7.30 -9.21
N VAL A 84 7.28 7.01 -9.17
CA VAL A 84 6.76 5.74 -8.66
C VAL A 84 6.00 5.02 -9.77
N ARG A 85 6.46 3.84 -10.14
CA ARG A 85 5.75 2.93 -11.06
C ARG A 85 4.78 2.07 -10.27
N HIS A 86 3.54 2.00 -10.75
CA HIS A 86 2.47 1.26 -10.10
C HIS A 86 1.45 0.74 -11.11
N ARG A 87 0.63 -0.20 -10.67
CA ARG A 87 -0.56 -0.58 -11.45
C ARG A 87 -1.66 0.45 -11.27
N ASN A 88 -2.45 0.65 -12.31
CA ASN A 88 -3.65 1.48 -12.34
C ASN A 88 -4.91 0.70 -11.93
N ASP A 89 -4.76 -0.51 -11.41
CA ASP A 89 -5.85 -1.38 -10.98
C ASP A 89 -5.67 -1.74 -9.51
N GLY A 90 -6.57 -1.24 -8.66
CA GLY A 90 -6.57 -1.52 -7.23
C GLY A 90 -6.81 -2.99 -6.91
N ALA A 91 -7.56 -3.71 -7.75
CA ALA A 91 -7.74 -5.15 -7.62
C ALA A 91 -6.40 -5.88 -7.82
N ALA A 92 -5.55 -5.35 -8.70
CA ALA A 92 -4.19 -5.81 -8.94
C ALA A 92 -3.13 -5.12 -8.07
N CYS A 93 -3.48 -4.73 -6.84
CA CYS A 93 -2.56 -4.09 -5.89
C CYS A 93 -2.03 -2.71 -6.34
N GLY A 94 -2.69 -2.05 -7.28
CA GLY A 94 -2.33 -0.70 -7.69
C GLY A 94 -2.59 0.36 -6.63
N ILE A 95 -2.04 1.55 -6.84
CA ILE A 95 -2.39 2.77 -6.11
C ILE A 95 -3.10 3.74 -7.06
N TYR A 96 -3.98 4.58 -6.51
CA TYR A 96 -4.71 5.62 -7.25
C TYR A 96 -4.46 6.99 -6.62
N PRO A 97 -3.27 7.55 -6.82
CA PRO A 97 -2.96 8.88 -6.32
C PRO A 97 -3.90 9.91 -6.97
N THR A 98 -4.54 10.76 -6.17
CA THR A 98 -5.35 11.87 -6.68
C THR A 98 -4.44 13.07 -6.92
N LEU A 99 -4.32 13.54 -8.17
CA LEU A 99 -3.47 14.68 -8.51
C LEU A 99 -3.71 15.88 -7.59
N GLY A 100 -2.61 16.47 -7.09
CA GLY A 100 -2.65 17.60 -6.17
C GLY A 100 -3.00 17.26 -4.71
N ARG A 101 -3.43 16.03 -4.40
CA ARG A 101 -3.73 15.59 -3.03
C ARG A 101 -2.51 14.95 -2.38
N SER A 102 -2.00 15.57 -1.32
CA SER A 102 -0.93 14.97 -0.52
C SER A 102 -1.41 13.73 0.21
N ASP A 103 -0.63 12.65 0.14
CA ASP A 103 -0.85 11.38 0.81
C ASP A 103 0.51 10.76 1.23
N LEU A 104 0.46 9.77 2.12
CA LEU A 104 1.65 8.99 2.50
C LEU A 104 1.92 7.96 1.41
N ILE A 105 3.11 7.98 0.85
CA ILE A 105 3.57 7.08 -0.21
C ILE A 105 4.60 6.13 0.36
N ILE A 106 4.39 4.83 0.14
CA ILE A 106 5.32 3.77 0.48
C ILE A 106 5.69 3.09 -0.84
N ALA A 107 6.98 2.97 -1.13
CA ALA A 107 7.47 2.37 -2.37
C ALA A 107 8.73 1.53 -2.10
N TYR A 108 8.92 0.44 -2.82
CA TYR A 108 10.16 -0.33 -2.80
C TYR A 108 11.23 0.38 -3.62
N ASP A 109 12.45 0.37 -3.10
CA ASP A 109 13.62 0.76 -3.88
C ASP A 109 13.79 -0.21 -5.07
N SER A 110 13.83 0.34 -6.29
CA SER A 110 14.06 -0.46 -7.50
C SER A 110 15.55 -0.74 -7.76
N GLY A 111 16.45 -0.17 -6.94
CA GLY A 111 17.89 -0.16 -7.15
C GLY A 111 18.37 0.96 -8.07
N ASN A 112 17.46 1.75 -8.66
CA ASN A 112 17.75 2.97 -9.38
C ASN A 112 17.28 4.17 -8.55
N SER A 113 18.20 5.09 -8.22
CA SER A 113 18.04 6.14 -7.19
C SER A 113 16.84 7.08 -7.33
N GLN A 114 16.10 7.06 -8.44
CA GLN A 114 14.93 7.92 -8.66
C GLN A 114 13.68 7.16 -9.14
N GLU A 115 13.78 5.84 -9.34
CA GLU A 115 12.66 5.01 -9.73
C GLU A 115 12.28 4.11 -8.56
N TYR A 116 11.02 4.16 -8.16
CA TYR A 116 10.50 3.31 -7.12
C TYR A 116 9.34 2.48 -7.64
N LEU A 117 9.14 1.32 -7.05
CA LEU A 117 7.96 0.49 -7.32
C LEU A 117 6.97 0.72 -6.19
N ALA A 118 5.79 1.27 -6.48
CA ALA A 118 4.78 1.49 -5.44
C ALA A 118 4.52 0.19 -4.72
N THR A 119 4.45 0.28 -3.39
CA THR A 119 3.88 -0.81 -2.63
C THR A 119 2.37 -0.79 -2.81
N ASN A 120 1.77 -1.97 -2.74
CA ASN A 120 0.35 -2.14 -2.96
C ASN A 120 -0.52 -1.27 -2.03
N SER A 121 -1.76 -1.02 -2.42
CA SER A 121 -2.79 -0.45 -1.54
C SER A 121 -2.91 -1.20 -0.19
N CYS A 122 -2.48 -2.47 -0.15
CA CYS A 122 -2.41 -3.29 1.05
C CYS A 122 -1.26 -2.97 2.02
N THR A 123 -0.28 -2.14 1.65
CA THR A 123 0.93 -1.96 2.47
C THR A 123 0.63 -1.15 3.72
N MET A 124 -0.35 -0.24 3.62
CA MET A 124 -0.98 0.41 4.78
C MET A 124 -1.76 -0.54 5.69
N ASN A 125 -2.14 -1.71 5.18
CA ASN A 125 -2.79 -2.75 5.98
C ASN A 125 -1.77 -3.72 6.58
N SER A 126 -0.49 -3.66 6.22
CA SER A 126 0.54 -4.50 6.85
C SER A 126 1.08 -3.87 8.13
N ILE A 127 1.33 -2.56 8.10
CA ILE A 127 1.67 -1.76 9.28
C ILE A 127 0.83 -0.49 9.24
N ASP A 128 0.25 -0.11 10.37
CA ASP A 128 -0.54 1.11 10.41
C ASP A 128 0.37 2.34 10.17
N PRO A 129 -0.12 3.34 9.42
CA PRO A 129 0.66 4.52 9.10
C PRO A 129 1.19 5.28 10.31
N THR A 130 0.46 5.32 11.42
CA THR A 130 0.83 6.10 12.61
C THR A 130 2.09 5.54 13.25
N THR A 131 2.16 4.22 13.44
CA THR A 131 3.33 3.56 14.00
C THR A 131 4.53 3.67 13.06
N LEU A 132 4.30 3.55 11.75
CA LEU A 132 5.36 3.77 10.75
C LEU A 132 5.90 5.21 10.81
N ILE A 133 5.01 6.21 10.83
CA ILE A 133 5.39 7.63 10.92
C ILE A 133 6.16 7.89 12.22
N LYS A 134 5.70 7.36 13.35
CA LYS A 134 6.38 7.50 14.64
C LYS A 134 7.81 6.97 14.55
N TYR A 135 8.00 5.76 14.02
CA TYR A 135 9.33 5.20 13.79
C TYR A 135 10.19 6.08 12.85
N LEU A 136 9.60 6.63 11.79
CA LEU A 136 10.31 7.50 10.85
C LEU A 136 10.74 8.83 11.50
N GLU A 137 9.91 9.41 12.36
CA GLU A 137 10.17 10.69 13.04
C GLU A 137 11.12 10.54 14.25
N THR A 138 10.99 9.46 15.03
CA THR A 138 11.70 9.32 16.32
C THR A 138 12.76 8.22 16.34
N GLY A 139 12.72 7.28 15.40
CA GLY A 139 13.52 6.06 15.43
C GLY A 139 13.03 5.00 16.43
N GLU A 140 11.92 5.23 17.13
CA GLU A 140 11.35 4.28 18.07
C GLU A 140 10.73 3.09 17.32
N ASP A 141 11.37 1.93 17.42
CA ASP A 141 10.90 0.71 16.77
C ASP A 141 9.82 0.03 17.61
N THR A 142 8.73 -0.36 16.95
CA THR A 142 7.58 -1.00 17.59
C THR A 142 7.35 -2.36 16.95
N TYR A 143 7.07 -3.37 17.78
CA TYR A 143 6.67 -4.69 17.30
C TYR A 143 5.15 -4.72 17.07
N VAL A 144 4.75 -5.05 15.85
CA VAL A 144 3.34 -5.25 15.48
C VAL A 144 3.04 -6.74 15.50
N PRO A 145 2.09 -7.24 16.33
CA PRO A 145 1.73 -8.65 16.31
C PRO A 145 1.07 -9.01 14.97
N SER A 146 1.26 -10.25 14.52
CA SER A 146 0.55 -10.74 13.34
C SER A 146 -0.90 -11.09 13.69
N PHE A 147 -1.84 -10.67 12.86
CA PHE A 147 -3.27 -10.97 13.02
C PHE A 147 -3.56 -12.46 13.28
N TRP A 148 -3.01 -13.35 12.44
CA TRP A 148 -3.23 -14.80 12.56
C TRP A 148 -2.78 -15.40 13.90
N LYS A 149 -1.70 -14.88 14.49
CA LYS A 149 -1.24 -15.35 15.81
C LYS A 149 -2.18 -14.90 16.93
N CYS A 150 -2.72 -13.69 16.83
CA CYS A 150 -3.68 -13.18 17.81
C CYS A 150 -5.07 -13.80 17.66
N GLU A 151 -5.46 -14.19 16.44
CA GLU A 151 -6.73 -14.87 16.20
C GLU A 151 -6.71 -16.31 16.73
N GLN A 152 -5.65 -17.08 16.44
CA GLN A 152 -5.50 -18.46 16.96
C GLN A 152 -5.49 -18.53 18.49
N GLN A 153 -4.93 -17.51 19.16
CA GLN A 153 -4.94 -17.43 20.63
C GLN A 153 -6.33 -17.31 21.24
N LYS A 154 -7.30 -16.72 20.53
CA LYS A 154 -8.69 -16.65 21.01
C LYS A 154 -9.35 -18.03 21.03
N ASP A 155 -8.96 -18.92 20.12
CA ASP A 155 -9.53 -20.26 20.00
C ASP A 155 -8.90 -21.27 20.98
N ASP A 156 -7.62 -21.08 21.33
CA ASP A 156 -6.87 -22.04 22.17
C ASP A 156 -6.96 -21.76 23.68
N GLY A 157 -7.51 -20.62 24.11
CA GLY A 157 -7.68 -20.28 25.53
C GLY A 157 -6.38 -20.07 26.33
N ILE A 158 -5.23 -20.02 25.65
CA ILE A 158 -3.91 -19.77 26.26
C ILE A 158 -3.59 -18.29 26.12
N SER A 159 -3.62 -17.57 27.25
CA SER A 159 -3.24 -16.17 27.36
C SER A 159 -1.71 -16.02 27.21
N LEU A 160 -1.29 -15.50 26.06
CA LEU A 160 -0.01 -14.78 25.90
C LEU A 160 -0.38 -13.31 25.68
N GLU A 161 -0.79 -12.67 26.78
CA GLU A 161 -1.47 -11.37 26.84
C GLU A 161 -0.70 -10.19 26.23
N ASP A 162 0.63 -10.23 26.17
CA ASP A 162 1.39 -8.98 26.17
C ASP A 162 1.45 -8.20 24.85
N ASN A 163 0.87 -8.66 23.73
CA ASN A 163 0.99 -7.93 22.47
C ASN A 163 -0.26 -7.83 21.59
N CYS A 164 -1.34 -8.58 21.86
CA CYS A 164 -2.52 -8.56 20.99
C CYS A 164 -3.51 -7.41 21.28
N GLU A 165 -3.34 -6.68 22.39
CA GLU A 165 -4.09 -5.44 22.68
C GLU A 165 -3.92 -4.40 21.57
N TYR A 166 -2.77 -4.42 20.89
CA TYR A 166 -2.53 -3.62 19.69
C TYR A 166 -3.60 -3.84 18.60
N LEU A 167 -4.17 -5.04 18.51
CA LEU A 167 -5.20 -5.39 17.54
C LEU A 167 -6.63 -5.22 18.07
N SER A 168 -6.81 -4.66 19.27
CA SER A 168 -8.14 -4.30 19.78
C SER A 168 -8.81 -3.23 18.90
N GLU A 169 -10.14 -3.22 18.90
CA GLU A 169 -10.93 -2.23 18.15
C GLU A 169 -10.65 -0.80 18.66
N GLU A 170 -10.45 -0.66 19.97
CA GLU A 170 -10.11 0.60 20.63
C GLU A 170 -8.75 1.11 20.15
N ALA A 171 -7.72 0.25 20.15
CA ALA A 171 -6.40 0.61 19.67
C ALA A 171 -6.41 0.94 18.17
N GLU A 172 -7.15 0.19 17.36
CA GLU A 172 -7.29 0.49 15.93
C GLU A 172 -7.99 1.84 15.69
N LYS A 173 -9.05 2.13 16.44
CA LYS A 173 -9.74 3.42 16.38
C LYS A 173 -8.79 4.57 16.75
N GLN A 174 -8.05 4.43 17.85
CA GLN A 174 -7.09 5.44 18.28
C GLN A 174 -6.05 5.71 17.18
N ARG A 175 -5.46 4.67 16.58
CA ARG A 175 -4.48 4.83 15.50
C ARG A 175 -5.04 5.52 14.26
N ARG A 176 -6.31 5.25 13.91
CA ARG A 176 -7.00 5.96 12.82
C ARG A 176 -7.19 7.44 13.14
N ASP A 177 -7.60 7.76 14.36
CA ASP A 177 -7.78 9.15 14.80
C ASP A 177 -6.45 9.92 14.82
N ASP A 178 -5.37 9.27 15.29
CA ASP A 178 -4.02 9.81 15.27
C ASP A 178 -3.53 10.07 13.84
N TYR A 179 -3.77 9.14 12.91
CA TYR A 179 -3.41 9.34 11.50
C TYR A 179 -4.17 10.49 10.85
N VAL A 180 -5.47 10.63 11.15
CA VAL A 180 -6.28 11.77 10.69
C VAL A 180 -5.75 13.08 11.27
N ALA A 181 -5.35 13.11 12.54
CA ALA A 181 -4.74 14.28 13.17
C ALA A 181 -3.41 14.65 12.50
N PHE A 182 -2.57 13.65 12.20
CA PHE A 182 -1.34 13.84 11.44
C PHE A 182 -1.59 14.48 10.07
N ILE A 183 -2.52 13.95 9.27
CA ILE A 183 -2.86 14.50 7.96
C ILE A 183 -3.33 15.96 8.08
N LYS A 184 -4.18 16.26 9.06
CA LYS A 184 -4.66 17.62 9.31
C LYS A 184 -3.50 18.56 9.65
N LYS A 185 -2.59 18.13 10.53
CA LYS A 185 -1.39 18.88 10.90
C LYS A 185 -0.51 19.17 9.68
N LYS A 186 -0.13 18.15 8.90
CA LYS A 186 0.69 18.33 7.69
C LYS A 186 0.05 19.27 6.67
N ARG A 187 -1.26 19.16 6.47
CA ARG A 187 -2.00 20.08 5.58
C ARG A 187 -2.01 21.52 6.08
N LEU A 188 -2.03 21.74 7.40
CA LEU A 188 -1.97 23.07 7.98
C LEU A 188 -0.57 23.67 7.80
N GLU A 189 0.48 22.91 8.08
CA GLU A 189 1.88 23.34 7.91
C GLU A 189 2.16 23.79 6.47
N LEU A 190 1.66 23.04 5.48
CA LEU A 190 1.78 23.38 4.05
C LEU A 190 1.04 24.68 3.68
N ARG A 191 -0.07 24.99 4.34
CA ARG A 191 -0.82 26.24 4.07
C ARG A 191 -0.12 27.45 4.66
N THR A 192 0.60 27.29 5.75
CA THR A 192 1.32 28.39 6.41
C THR A 192 2.68 28.68 5.79
N ALA A 193 3.21 27.76 4.97
CA ALA A 193 4.49 27.91 4.28
C ALA A 193 4.39 28.67 2.94
N LEU A 194 3.18 28.95 2.45
CA LEU A 194 2.87 29.70 1.23
C LEU A 194 2.49 31.15 1.57
#